data_AF-D8SK91-F1
#
_entry.id   AF-D8SK91-F1
#
_cell.length_a   1.000
_cell.length_b   1.000
_cell.length_c   1.000
_cell.angle_alpha   90.00
_cell.angle_beta   90.00
_cell.angle_gamma   90.00
#
_symmetry.space_group_name_H-M   'P 1'
#
loop_
_entity.id
_entity.type
_entity.pdbx_description
1 polymer ?
#
loop_
_entity_poly.entity_id
_entity_poly.type
_entity_poly.pdbx_seq_one_letter_code
_entity_poly.pdbx_strand_id
1 'polypeptide(L)'
;MGPARPRIVLFGDSITQQSFGPGGWGAALAHHYCRKADIVLRGYSGYNSSWALFLLHKIFPSSLEEDAPLAVTIFFGANDAALPDRGSSHQHVPLPTYKTNLKRIISHLKAVSKRTHIVLITPPPIDEKARREFAIHTYGRDAHELPERTNAVAQEYASACKAVAAEENVAVIDLWTLFQKNHDWRSIYLSDGLHLTAAGNGVVFDQVVQAFKLAGIAEAELSLDFPLHSSIDKEHPEIAFST
;
A
#
# COMPACT_ATOMS: atom_id res chain seq x y z
N MET A 1 23.06 -15.52 15.06
CA MET A 1 21.70 -15.06 14.71
C MET A 1 21.45 -15.57 13.31
N GLY A 2 20.44 -16.45 13.11
CA GLY A 2 20.05 -16.87 11.76
C GLY A 2 19.65 -15.65 10.92
N PRO A 3 19.62 -15.76 9.58
CA PRO A 3 19.26 -14.61 8.75
C PRO A 3 17.86 -14.14 9.14
N ALA A 4 17.75 -12.87 9.55
CA ALA A 4 16.46 -12.26 9.82
C ALA A 4 15.59 -12.34 8.57
N ARG A 5 14.29 -12.62 8.74
CA ARG A 5 13.35 -12.64 7.61
C ARG A 5 13.43 -11.33 6.83
N PRO A 6 13.45 -11.38 5.48
CA PRO A 6 13.31 -10.17 4.69
C PRO A 6 12.01 -9.45 5.05
N ARG A 7 12.04 -8.12 5.00
CA ARG A 7 10.88 -7.28 5.32
C ARG A 7 10.22 -6.76 4.04
N ILE A 8 8.90 -6.82 3.99
CA ILE A 8 8.07 -6.14 2.98
C ILE A 8 7.28 -5.06 3.71
N VAL A 9 7.50 -3.79 3.35
CA VAL A 9 6.88 -2.65 4.03
C VAL A 9 5.68 -2.15 3.23
N LEU A 10 4.53 -2.06 3.89
CA LEU A 10 3.31 -1.49 3.31
C LEU A 10 3.21 -0.02 3.74
N PHE A 11 3.58 0.92 2.88
CA PHE A 11 3.62 2.35 3.19
C PHE A 11 2.48 3.10 2.50
N GLY A 12 1.62 3.76 3.27
CA GLY A 12 0.47 4.46 2.68
C GLY A 12 -0.43 5.14 3.70
N ASP A 13 -1.66 5.42 3.28
CA ASP A 13 -2.65 6.14 4.08
C ASP A 13 -3.60 5.18 4.87
N SER A 14 -4.87 5.58 5.05
CA SER A 14 -5.89 4.80 5.74
C SER A 14 -6.18 3.47 5.05
N ILE A 15 -6.10 3.39 3.72
CA ILE A 15 -6.34 2.15 2.98
C ILE A 15 -5.27 1.11 3.34
N THR A 16 -4.03 1.57 3.47
CA THR A 16 -2.94 0.74 3.97
C THR A 16 -3.10 0.44 5.46
N GLN A 17 -3.48 1.42 6.29
CA GLN A 17 -3.66 1.23 7.74
C GLN A 17 -4.71 0.14 8.04
N GLN A 18 -5.81 0.15 7.31
CA GLN A 18 -6.92 -0.81 7.49
C GLN A 18 -6.64 -2.18 6.86
N SER A 19 -5.55 -2.32 6.09
CA SER A 19 -5.23 -3.56 5.37
C SER A 19 -4.93 -4.78 6.26
N PHE A 20 -4.73 -4.59 7.56
CA PHE A 20 -4.56 -5.68 8.53
C PHE A 20 -5.87 -6.07 9.23
N GLY A 21 -6.98 -5.40 8.92
CA GLY A 21 -8.31 -5.79 9.40
C GLY A 21 -8.79 -7.12 8.77
N PRO A 22 -9.90 -7.69 9.27
CA PRO A 22 -10.50 -8.89 8.69
C PRO A 22 -10.80 -8.72 7.19
N GLY A 23 -10.28 -9.64 6.37
CA GLY A 23 -10.40 -9.56 4.91
C GLY A 23 -9.47 -8.52 4.25
N GLY A 24 -8.54 -7.94 4.99
CA GLY A 24 -7.60 -6.94 4.51
C GLY A 24 -6.41 -7.52 3.74
N TRP A 25 -5.91 -6.78 2.75
CA TRP A 25 -4.85 -7.24 1.85
C TRP A 25 -3.49 -7.40 2.54
N GLY A 26 -3.20 -6.60 3.57
CA GLY A 26 -1.98 -6.70 4.36
C GLY A 26 -1.96 -7.93 5.27
N ALA A 27 -3.10 -8.27 5.88
CA ALA A 27 -3.27 -9.52 6.62
C ALA A 27 -3.14 -10.74 5.69
N ALA A 28 -3.74 -10.66 4.49
CA ALA A 28 -3.61 -11.71 3.48
C ALA A 28 -2.15 -11.90 3.01
N LEU A 29 -1.39 -10.81 2.81
CA LEU A 29 0.04 -10.90 2.51
C LEU A 29 0.84 -11.53 3.66
N ALA A 30 0.54 -11.17 4.91
CA ALA A 30 1.23 -11.74 6.07
C ALA A 30 1.00 -13.25 6.18
N HIS A 31 -0.21 -13.71 5.85
CA HIS A 31 -0.52 -15.12 5.74
C HIS A 31 0.21 -15.78 4.55
N HIS A 32 0.19 -15.13 3.37
CA HIS A 32 0.81 -15.65 2.16
C HIS A 32 2.32 -15.87 2.34
N TYR A 33 3.02 -14.92 2.95
CA TYR A 33 4.47 -14.99 3.19
C TYR A 33 4.85 -15.58 4.56
N CYS A 34 3.94 -16.33 5.20
CA CYS A 34 4.18 -16.84 6.54
C CYS A 34 5.51 -17.64 6.63
N ARG A 35 6.30 -17.34 7.67
CA ARG A 35 7.65 -17.91 7.89
C ARG A 35 8.69 -17.61 6.80
N LYS A 36 8.40 -16.71 5.86
CA LYS A 36 9.29 -16.38 4.74
C LYS A 36 9.64 -14.90 4.66
N ALA A 37 8.70 -14.01 4.93
CA ALA A 37 8.94 -12.58 5.02
C ALA A 37 8.07 -11.92 6.09
N ASP A 38 8.58 -10.86 6.70
CA ASP A 38 7.81 -10.04 7.63
C ASP A 38 7.08 -8.93 6.87
N ILE A 39 5.75 -8.91 6.99
CA ILE A 39 4.94 -7.83 6.44
C ILE A 39 4.82 -6.72 7.49
N VAL A 40 5.40 -5.56 7.19
CA VAL A 40 5.50 -4.44 8.12
C VAL A 40 4.52 -3.35 7.71
N LEU A 41 3.51 -3.15 8.55
CA LEU A 41 2.49 -2.11 8.34
C LEU A 41 3.05 -0.71 8.67
N ARG A 42 2.95 0.21 7.71
CA ARG A 42 3.23 1.64 7.83
C ARG A 42 2.13 2.46 7.12
N GLY A 43 0.87 2.15 7.46
CA GLY A 43 -0.30 2.90 7.03
C GLY A 43 -0.67 3.99 8.03
N TYR A 44 -1.01 5.18 7.54
CA TYR A 44 -1.32 6.35 8.37
C TYR A 44 -2.63 7.01 7.92
N SER A 45 -3.71 6.77 8.67
CA SER A 45 -5.03 7.26 8.32
C SER A 45 -5.06 8.78 8.15
N GLY A 46 -5.63 9.23 7.03
CA GLY A 46 -5.74 10.65 6.69
C GLY A 46 -4.47 11.32 6.17
N TYR A 47 -3.33 10.61 6.08
CA TYR A 47 -2.09 11.20 5.61
C TYR A 47 -2.08 11.38 4.08
N ASN A 48 -1.49 12.49 3.63
CA ASN A 48 -1.18 12.74 2.23
C ASN A 48 0.32 12.52 1.94
N SER A 49 0.70 12.58 0.66
CA SER A 49 2.09 12.38 0.24
C SER A 49 3.07 13.42 0.80
N SER A 50 2.62 14.65 1.08
CA SER A 50 3.47 15.70 1.66
C SER A 50 3.86 15.35 3.09
N TRP A 51 2.92 14.86 3.89
CA TRP A 51 3.18 14.46 5.27
C TRP A 51 4.02 13.19 5.35
N ALA A 52 3.83 12.27 4.40
CA ALA A 52 4.64 11.06 4.27
C ALA A 52 6.15 11.34 4.17
N LEU A 53 6.55 12.47 3.56
CA LEU A 53 7.97 12.85 3.44
C LEU A 53 8.66 13.02 4.80
N PHE A 54 7.96 13.50 5.82
CA PHE A 54 8.53 13.67 7.17
C PHE A 54 8.79 12.33 7.88
N LEU A 55 8.22 11.24 7.36
CA LEU A 55 8.35 9.91 7.93
C LEU A 55 9.52 9.12 7.32
N LEU A 56 10.04 9.54 6.15
CA LEU A 56 10.97 8.72 5.37
C LEU A 56 12.22 8.31 6.14
N HIS A 57 12.92 9.25 6.76
CA HIS A 57 14.12 8.92 7.54
C HIS A 57 13.83 8.14 8.84
N LYS A 58 12.59 8.17 9.32
CA LYS A 58 12.17 7.45 10.54
C LYS A 58 11.79 6.00 10.23
N ILE A 59 11.17 5.77 9.07
CA ILE A 59 10.70 4.45 8.64
C ILE A 59 11.79 3.71 7.85
N PHE A 60 12.50 4.45 7.00
CA PHE A 60 13.55 3.98 6.10
C PHE A 60 14.85 4.76 6.41
N PRO A 61 15.48 4.53 7.58
CA PRO A 61 16.75 5.15 7.86
C PRO A 61 17.79 4.72 6.82
N SER A 62 18.81 5.54 6.60
CA SER A 62 20.00 5.12 5.88
C SER A 62 20.74 4.07 6.71
N SER A 63 20.39 2.80 6.50
CA SER A 63 20.97 1.64 7.16
C SER A 63 21.93 0.91 6.23
N LEU A 64 22.56 -0.17 6.72
CA LEU A 64 23.25 -1.11 5.84
C LEU A 64 22.25 -1.68 4.82
N GLU A 65 22.72 -1.97 3.62
CA GLU A 65 21.87 -2.50 2.54
C GLU A 65 21.24 -3.86 2.88
N GLU A 66 21.82 -4.57 3.86
CA GLU A 66 21.31 -5.83 4.42
C GLU A 66 20.05 -5.63 5.27
N ASP A 67 19.88 -4.45 5.87
CA ASP A 67 18.70 -4.11 6.67
C ASP A 67 17.56 -3.55 5.81
N ALA A 68 17.80 -3.26 4.53
CA ALA A 68 16.80 -2.64 3.67
C ALA A 68 15.61 -3.60 3.41
N PRO A 69 14.38 -3.07 3.26
CA PRO A 69 13.24 -3.90 2.88
C PRO A 69 13.48 -4.59 1.54
N LEU A 70 13.04 -5.84 1.43
CA LEU A 70 12.98 -6.57 0.16
C LEU A 70 12.06 -5.86 -0.84
N ALA A 71 10.91 -5.38 -0.35
CA ALA A 71 9.97 -4.60 -1.14
C ALA A 71 9.25 -3.53 -0.31
N VAL A 72 8.79 -2.48 -1.00
CA VAL A 72 7.95 -1.43 -0.43
C VAL A 72 6.81 -1.13 -1.39
N THR A 73 5.56 -1.22 -0.90
CA THR A 73 4.40 -0.66 -1.61
C THR A 73 4.21 0.79 -1.17
N ILE A 74 3.96 1.70 -2.10
CA ILE A 74 3.62 3.11 -1.82
C ILE A 74 2.19 3.34 -2.29
N PHE A 75 1.28 3.60 -1.34
CA PHE A 75 -0.15 3.76 -1.59
C PHE A 75 -0.67 5.07 -0.98
N PHE A 76 -0.42 6.16 -1.71
CA PHE A 76 -0.87 7.52 -1.40
C PHE A 76 -1.52 8.14 -2.63
N GLY A 77 -2.33 9.17 -2.42
CA GLY A 77 -3.04 9.89 -3.48
C GLY A 77 -4.52 10.05 -3.20
N ALA A 78 -5.13 9.17 -2.41
CA ALA A 78 -6.54 9.27 -2.06
C ALA A 78 -6.82 10.54 -1.25
N ASN A 79 -5.97 10.83 -0.27
CA ASN A 79 -6.08 12.04 0.53
C ASN A 79 -5.63 13.30 -0.23
N ASP A 80 -4.54 13.20 -0.98
CA ASP A 80 -4.01 14.26 -1.85
C ASP A 80 -5.05 14.79 -2.85
N ALA A 81 -5.88 13.88 -3.38
CA ALA A 81 -6.97 14.16 -4.33
C ALA A 81 -8.20 14.83 -3.70
N ALA A 82 -8.17 15.17 -2.41
CA ALA A 82 -9.20 16.02 -1.83
C ALA A 82 -9.29 17.35 -2.58
N LEU A 83 -10.51 17.86 -2.77
CA LEU A 83 -10.72 19.15 -3.43
C LEU A 83 -10.41 20.31 -2.47
N PRO A 84 -9.70 21.36 -2.91
CA PRO A 84 -9.26 22.46 -2.06
C PRO A 84 -10.41 23.34 -1.54
N ASP A 85 -11.59 23.26 -2.15
CA ASP A 85 -12.81 24.02 -1.81
C ASP A 85 -13.87 23.15 -1.09
N ARG A 86 -13.47 21.99 -0.54
CA ARG A 86 -14.39 21.03 0.14
C ARG A 86 -13.95 20.68 1.57
N GLY A 87 -14.76 19.89 2.26
CA GLY A 87 -14.65 19.56 3.69
C GLY A 87 -13.35 18.87 4.16
N SER A 88 -12.49 18.43 3.24
CA SER A 88 -11.17 17.86 3.56
C SER A 88 -10.04 18.54 2.82
N SER A 89 -10.20 19.84 2.52
CA SER A 89 -9.21 20.66 1.82
C SER A 89 -7.83 20.66 2.47
N HIS A 90 -7.72 20.48 3.80
CA HIS A 90 -6.43 20.38 4.49
C HIS A 90 -5.59 19.16 4.07
N GLN A 91 -6.20 18.15 3.44
CA GLN A 91 -5.51 16.97 2.92
C GLN A 91 -5.00 17.17 1.49
N HIS A 92 -5.54 18.18 0.78
CA HIS A 92 -5.22 18.45 -0.61
C HIS A 92 -3.72 18.67 -0.82
N VAL A 93 -3.17 18.04 -1.85
CA VAL A 93 -1.80 18.29 -2.31
C VAL A 93 -1.84 18.53 -3.81
N PRO A 94 -1.50 19.73 -4.31
CA PRO A 94 -1.56 20.03 -5.73
C PRO A 94 -0.87 18.97 -6.59
N LEU A 95 -1.46 18.61 -7.74
CA LEU A 95 -1.00 17.51 -8.59
C LEU A 95 0.51 17.54 -8.93
N PRO A 96 1.13 18.70 -9.26
CA PRO A 96 2.59 18.77 -9.47
C PRO A 96 3.40 18.45 -8.21
N THR A 97 2.92 18.87 -7.05
CA THR A 97 3.52 18.58 -5.73
C THR A 97 3.38 17.10 -5.40
N TYR A 98 2.21 16.48 -5.65
CA TYR A 98 2.02 15.04 -5.48
C TYR A 98 3.01 14.23 -6.31
N LYS A 99 3.18 14.55 -7.61
CA LYS A 99 4.21 13.92 -8.46
C LYS A 99 5.61 14.06 -7.86
N THR A 100 5.96 15.26 -7.43
CA THR A 100 7.27 15.55 -6.82
C THR A 100 7.47 14.76 -5.54
N ASN A 101 6.46 14.66 -4.68
CA ASN A 101 6.52 13.91 -3.44
C ASN A 101 6.75 12.41 -3.71
N LEU A 102 6.00 11.80 -4.63
CA LEU A 102 6.21 10.40 -5.01
C LEU A 102 7.65 10.15 -5.49
N LYS A 103 8.18 11.00 -6.36
CA LYS A 103 9.57 10.90 -6.81
C LYS A 103 10.59 11.01 -5.68
N ARG A 104 10.35 11.88 -4.69
CA ARG A 104 11.20 12.00 -3.50
C ARG A 104 11.15 10.75 -2.62
N ILE A 105 9.97 10.16 -2.42
CA ILE A 105 9.82 8.89 -1.71
C ILE A 105 10.61 7.77 -2.43
N ILE A 106 10.42 7.65 -3.75
CA ILE A 106 11.12 6.64 -4.58
C ILE A 106 12.63 6.85 -4.53
N SER A 107 13.09 8.08 -4.75
CA SER A 107 14.53 8.43 -4.69
C SER A 107 15.14 8.09 -3.34
N HIS A 108 14.43 8.35 -2.24
CA HIS A 108 14.88 8.00 -0.90
C HIS A 108 15.04 6.49 -0.73
N LEU A 109 14.04 5.71 -1.15
CA LEU A 109 14.10 4.24 -1.07
C LEU A 109 15.22 3.65 -1.94
N LYS A 110 15.41 4.16 -3.17
CA LYS A 110 16.53 3.76 -4.04
C LYS A 110 17.90 4.10 -3.44
N ALA A 111 17.99 5.19 -2.67
CA ALA A 111 19.20 5.56 -1.95
C ALA A 111 19.47 4.67 -0.72
N VAL A 112 18.42 4.15 -0.08
CA VAL A 112 18.54 3.18 1.03
C VAL A 112 19.02 1.81 0.51
N SER A 113 18.44 1.32 -0.59
CA SER A 113 18.95 0.14 -1.29
C SER A 113 18.53 0.11 -2.75
N LYS A 114 19.45 -0.30 -3.63
CA LYS A 114 19.16 -0.51 -5.05
C LYS A 114 18.41 -1.82 -5.30
N ARG A 115 18.38 -2.73 -4.33
CA ARG A 115 17.71 -4.04 -4.41
C ARG A 115 16.26 -4.00 -3.98
N THR A 116 15.83 -2.98 -3.23
CA THR A 116 14.44 -2.85 -2.78
C THR A 116 13.51 -2.71 -3.98
N HIS A 117 12.56 -3.64 -4.12
CA HIS A 117 11.51 -3.54 -5.12
C HIS A 117 10.46 -2.53 -4.69
N ILE A 118 10.19 -1.53 -5.54
CA ILE A 118 9.21 -0.48 -5.26
C ILE A 118 7.99 -0.69 -6.15
N VAL A 119 6.81 -0.71 -5.53
CA VAL A 119 5.53 -0.82 -6.22
C VAL A 119 4.64 0.37 -5.84
N LEU A 120 4.29 1.21 -6.81
CA LEU A 120 3.26 2.23 -6.61
C LEU A 120 1.87 1.60 -6.76
N ILE A 121 0.92 2.04 -5.94
CA ILE A 121 -0.50 1.70 -6.08
C ILE A 121 -1.25 3.01 -6.30
N THR A 122 -1.97 3.12 -7.41
CA THR A 122 -2.77 4.33 -7.69
C THR A 122 -3.91 4.44 -6.68
N PRO A 123 -4.37 5.67 -6.33
CA PRO A 123 -5.58 5.82 -5.53
C PRO A 123 -6.77 5.08 -6.19
N PRO A 124 -7.67 4.47 -5.40
CA PRO A 124 -8.86 3.82 -5.95
C PRO A 124 -9.80 4.84 -6.60
N PRO A 125 -10.77 4.39 -7.41
CA PRO A 125 -11.86 5.27 -7.83
C PRO A 125 -12.71 5.70 -6.62
N ILE A 126 -13.48 6.78 -6.78
CA ILE A 126 -14.32 7.34 -5.70
C ILE A 126 -15.79 7.18 -6.05
N ASP A 127 -16.58 6.59 -5.14
CA ASP A 127 -18.03 6.67 -5.22
C ASP A 127 -18.52 7.91 -4.47
N GLU A 128 -18.74 8.98 -5.21
CA GLU A 128 -19.21 10.27 -4.70
C GLU A 128 -20.54 10.16 -3.94
N LYS A 129 -21.43 9.25 -4.34
CA LYS A 129 -22.71 9.05 -3.66
C LYS A 129 -22.49 8.43 -2.28
N ALA A 130 -21.76 7.33 -2.21
CA ALA A 130 -21.45 6.67 -0.95
C ALA A 130 -20.59 7.55 -0.02
N ARG A 131 -19.67 8.36 -0.58
CA ARG A 131 -18.93 9.37 0.19
C ARG A 131 -19.84 10.38 0.87
N ARG A 132 -20.83 10.89 0.13
CA ARG A 132 -21.82 11.84 0.66
C ARG A 132 -22.69 11.19 1.74
N GLU A 133 -23.15 9.96 1.50
CA GLU A 133 -23.93 9.20 2.49
C GLU A 133 -23.12 8.96 3.78
N PHE A 134 -21.85 8.58 3.65
CA PHE A 134 -20.93 8.43 4.77
C PHE A 134 -20.73 9.75 5.52
N ALA A 135 -20.54 10.87 4.82
CA ALA A 135 -20.39 12.18 5.45
C ALA A 135 -21.64 12.58 6.24
N ILE A 136 -22.84 12.38 5.68
CA ILE A 136 -24.11 12.62 6.37
C ILE A 136 -24.24 11.73 7.61
N HIS A 137 -23.88 10.45 7.50
CA HIS A 137 -23.93 9.52 8.63
C HIS A 137 -22.95 9.92 9.75
N THR A 138 -21.75 10.37 9.38
CA THR A 138 -20.67 10.66 10.33
C THR A 138 -20.82 12.02 11.01
N TYR A 139 -21.21 13.05 10.25
CA TYR A 139 -21.21 14.44 10.70
C TYR A 139 -22.62 15.02 10.87
N GLY A 140 -23.67 14.30 10.45
CA GLY A 140 -25.06 14.75 10.60
C GLY A 140 -25.31 16.11 9.96
N ARG A 141 -25.70 17.09 10.76
CA ARG A 141 -25.98 18.47 10.30
C ARG A 141 -24.73 19.24 9.87
N ASP A 142 -23.55 18.80 10.30
CA ASP A 142 -22.27 19.42 9.95
C ASP A 142 -21.67 18.81 8.68
N ALA A 143 -22.37 17.87 8.04
CA ALA A 143 -21.93 17.28 6.78
C ALA A 143 -21.96 18.31 5.64
N HIS A 144 -20.85 18.43 4.94
CA HIS A 144 -20.79 19.23 3.72
C HIS A 144 -21.70 18.64 2.63
N GLU A 145 -22.39 19.50 1.88
CA GLU A 145 -23.34 19.07 0.85
C GLU A 145 -22.69 18.29 -0.30
N LEU A 146 -21.45 18.67 -0.64
CA LEU A 146 -20.68 18.13 -1.75
C LEU A 146 -19.56 17.21 -1.22
N PRO A 147 -19.32 16.07 -1.88
CA PRO A 147 -18.27 15.13 -1.47
C PRO A 147 -16.90 15.82 -1.55
N GLU A 148 -16.04 15.48 -0.61
CA GLU A 148 -14.70 16.08 -0.51
C GLU A 148 -13.72 15.60 -1.58
N ARG A 149 -14.09 14.56 -2.32
CA ARG A 149 -13.35 13.92 -3.42
C ARG A 149 -14.32 13.56 -4.53
N THR A 150 -13.83 13.57 -5.77
CA THR A 150 -14.58 13.11 -6.94
C THR A 150 -13.80 12.04 -7.69
N ASN A 151 -14.50 11.21 -8.47
CA ASN A 151 -13.83 10.18 -9.25
C ASN A 151 -12.97 10.77 -10.36
N ALA A 152 -13.40 11.91 -10.92
CA ALA A 152 -12.66 12.65 -11.94
C ALA A 152 -11.30 13.12 -11.41
N VAL A 153 -11.27 13.73 -10.21
CA VAL A 153 -9.99 14.16 -9.62
C VAL A 153 -9.15 12.95 -9.23
N ALA A 154 -9.75 11.88 -8.68
CA ALA A 154 -9.01 10.64 -8.40
C ALA A 154 -8.33 10.06 -9.66
N GLN A 155 -8.96 10.17 -10.83
CA GLN A 155 -8.37 9.77 -12.12
C GLN A 155 -7.10 10.56 -12.46
N GLU A 156 -7.09 11.88 -12.19
CA GLU A 156 -5.92 12.72 -12.43
C GLU A 156 -4.74 12.28 -11.57
N TYR A 157 -4.97 12.00 -10.28
CA TYR A 157 -3.92 11.52 -9.37
C TYR A 157 -3.48 10.10 -9.71
N ALA A 158 -4.39 9.21 -10.12
CA ALA A 158 -4.03 7.88 -10.62
C ALA A 158 -3.14 7.97 -11.87
N SER A 159 -3.50 8.84 -12.82
CA SER A 159 -2.71 9.08 -14.03
C SER A 159 -1.33 9.66 -13.71
N ALA A 160 -1.26 10.60 -12.77
CA ALA A 160 0.00 11.18 -12.31
C ALA A 160 0.89 10.15 -11.60
N CYS A 161 0.31 9.27 -10.78
CA CYS A 161 1.02 8.17 -10.12
C CYS A 161 1.64 7.21 -11.16
N LYS A 162 0.87 6.81 -12.18
CA LYS A 162 1.37 5.99 -13.30
C LYS A 162 2.48 6.66 -14.08
N ALA A 163 2.34 7.96 -14.36
CA ALA A 163 3.37 8.72 -15.06
C ALA A 163 4.67 8.73 -14.24
N VAL A 164 4.61 8.96 -12.92
CA VAL A 164 5.78 8.87 -12.05
C VAL A 164 6.39 7.48 -12.06
N ALA A 165 5.58 6.42 -12.00
CA ALA A 165 6.09 5.05 -12.04
C ALA A 165 6.89 4.77 -13.32
N ALA A 166 6.37 5.19 -14.48
CA ALA A 166 7.05 5.07 -15.77
C ALA A 166 8.33 5.92 -15.83
N GLU A 167 8.27 7.18 -15.38
CA GLU A 167 9.42 8.09 -15.33
C GLU A 167 10.55 7.54 -14.42
N GLU A 168 10.19 6.90 -13.30
CA GLU A 168 11.12 6.36 -12.31
C GLU A 168 11.50 4.89 -12.55
N ASN A 169 10.95 4.25 -13.58
CA ASN A 169 11.12 2.82 -13.86
C ASN A 169 10.84 1.92 -12.64
N VAL A 170 9.70 2.14 -11.98
CA VAL A 170 9.20 1.29 -10.88
C VAL A 170 7.86 0.66 -11.25
N ALA A 171 7.50 -0.45 -10.59
CA ALA A 171 6.23 -1.13 -10.86
C ALA A 171 5.04 -0.26 -10.40
N VAL A 172 3.89 -0.42 -11.07
CA VAL A 172 2.64 0.25 -10.70
C VAL A 172 1.44 -0.67 -10.84
N ILE A 173 0.55 -0.60 -9.85
CA ILE A 173 -0.77 -1.23 -9.85
C ILE A 173 -1.80 -0.13 -10.09
N ASP A 174 -2.44 -0.16 -11.25
CA ASP A 174 -3.48 0.80 -11.63
C ASP A 174 -4.85 0.40 -11.09
N LEU A 175 -5.03 0.61 -9.78
CA LEU A 175 -6.24 0.25 -9.05
C LEU A 175 -7.47 1.03 -9.53
N TRP A 176 -7.29 2.32 -9.85
CA TRP A 176 -8.35 3.19 -10.41
C TRP A 176 -9.00 2.56 -11.64
N THR A 177 -8.18 2.14 -12.62
CA THR A 177 -8.70 1.48 -13.83
C THR A 177 -9.20 0.08 -13.55
N LEU A 178 -8.48 -0.69 -12.72
CA LEU A 178 -8.79 -2.09 -12.47
C LEU A 178 -10.17 -2.30 -11.84
N PHE A 179 -10.51 -1.51 -10.82
CA PHE A 179 -11.82 -1.60 -10.16
C PHE A 179 -12.94 -1.33 -11.15
N GLN A 180 -12.81 -0.29 -11.97
CA GLN A 180 -13.86 0.16 -12.87
C GLN A 180 -14.08 -0.75 -14.09
N LYS A 181 -13.29 -1.82 -14.26
CA LYS A 181 -13.61 -2.89 -15.23
C LYS A 181 -14.88 -3.66 -14.85
N ASN A 182 -15.23 -3.68 -13.56
CA ASN A 182 -16.51 -4.23 -13.10
C ASN A 182 -17.55 -3.10 -13.08
N HIS A 183 -18.73 -3.32 -13.66
CA HIS A 183 -19.80 -2.31 -13.67
C HIS A 183 -20.25 -1.89 -12.25
N ASP A 184 -20.26 -2.83 -11.31
CA ASP A 184 -20.78 -2.65 -9.95
C ASP A 184 -19.67 -2.38 -8.91
N TRP A 185 -18.49 -1.96 -9.39
CA TRP A 185 -17.28 -1.73 -8.60
C TRP A 185 -17.49 -0.91 -7.33
N ARG A 186 -18.42 0.05 -7.37
CA ARG A 186 -18.72 0.96 -6.26
C ARG A 186 -19.11 0.19 -5.01
N SER A 187 -20.12 -0.68 -5.14
CA SER A 187 -20.65 -1.47 -4.03
C SER A 187 -19.81 -2.71 -3.72
N ILE A 188 -19.17 -3.29 -4.74
CA ILE A 188 -18.38 -4.51 -4.56
C ILE A 188 -17.07 -4.18 -3.86
N TYR A 189 -16.37 -3.12 -4.29
CA TYR A 189 -14.99 -2.87 -3.86
C TYR A 189 -14.85 -1.77 -2.82
N LEU A 190 -15.83 -0.86 -2.66
CA LEU A 190 -15.76 0.23 -1.69
C LEU A 190 -16.82 0.14 -0.60
N SER A 191 -16.44 0.37 0.66
CA SER A 191 -17.33 0.27 1.82
C SER A 191 -18.04 1.58 2.14
N ASP A 192 -17.38 2.72 1.91
CA ASP A 192 -17.89 4.06 2.22
C ASP A 192 -17.67 5.06 1.07
N GLY A 193 -17.45 4.51 -0.12
CA GLY A 193 -17.09 5.25 -1.34
C GLY A 193 -15.62 5.64 -1.47
N LEU A 194 -14.76 5.23 -0.54
CA LEU A 194 -13.30 5.38 -0.64
C LEU A 194 -12.54 4.16 -0.09
N HIS A 195 -12.85 3.70 1.12
CA HIS A 195 -12.16 2.57 1.74
C HIS A 195 -12.62 1.25 1.14
N LEU A 196 -11.75 0.25 1.22
CA LEU A 196 -11.93 -1.02 0.53
C LEU A 196 -12.80 -1.99 1.33
N THR A 197 -13.74 -2.66 0.65
CA THR A 197 -14.37 -3.89 1.18
C THR A 197 -13.38 -5.05 1.20
N ALA A 198 -13.76 -6.20 1.77
CA ALA A 198 -12.97 -7.43 1.66
C ALA A 198 -12.69 -7.83 0.20
N ALA A 199 -13.66 -7.64 -0.72
CA ALA A 199 -13.45 -7.92 -2.14
C ALA A 199 -12.48 -6.91 -2.80
N GLY A 200 -12.57 -5.62 -2.45
CA GLY A 200 -11.62 -4.61 -2.92
C GLY A 200 -10.19 -4.88 -2.42
N ASN A 201 -10.05 -5.30 -1.16
CA ASN A 201 -8.79 -5.76 -0.60
C ASN A 201 -8.26 -7.01 -1.34
N GLY A 202 -9.12 -7.98 -1.67
CA GLY A 202 -8.74 -9.17 -2.43
C GLY A 202 -8.09 -8.83 -3.78
N VAL A 203 -8.66 -7.86 -4.50
CA VAL A 203 -8.06 -7.37 -5.76
C VAL A 203 -6.68 -6.76 -5.52
N VAL A 204 -6.50 -5.93 -4.48
CA VAL A 204 -5.18 -5.36 -4.15
C VAL A 204 -4.17 -6.47 -3.83
N PHE A 205 -4.58 -7.45 -3.02
CA PHE A 205 -3.74 -8.61 -2.68
C PHE A 205 -3.26 -9.34 -3.95
N ASP A 206 -4.16 -9.71 -4.85
CA ASP A 206 -3.83 -10.44 -6.08
C ASP A 206 -2.84 -9.65 -6.95
N GLN A 207 -3.05 -8.34 -7.10
CA GLN A 207 -2.15 -7.50 -7.90
C GLN A 207 -0.78 -7.32 -7.25
N VAL A 208 -0.72 -7.18 -5.92
CA VAL A 208 0.56 -7.07 -5.20
C VAL A 208 1.34 -8.38 -5.30
N VAL A 209 0.69 -9.53 -5.10
CA VAL A 209 1.33 -10.85 -5.27
C VAL A 209 1.84 -11.02 -6.70
N GLN A 210 1.05 -10.62 -7.71
CA GLN A 210 1.48 -10.70 -9.10
C GLN A 210 2.69 -9.77 -9.39
N ALA A 211 2.69 -8.54 -8.85
CA ALA A 211 3.83 -7.63 -8.99
C ALA A 211 5.09 -8.19 -8.32
N PHE A 212 4.94 -8.79 -7.14
CA PHE A 212 6.02 -9.44 -6.40
C PHE A 212 6.56 -10.67 -7.14
N LYS A 213 5.69 -11.47 -7.74
CA LYS A 213 6.12 -12.59 -8.60
C LYS A 213 6.96 -12.12 -9.79
N LEU A 214 6.54 -11.05 -10.48
CA LEU A 214 7.29 -10.48 -11.61
C LEU A 214 8.64 -9.88 -11.18
N ALA A 215 8.76 -9.47 -9.92
CA ALA A 215 9.98 -8.96 -9.31
C ALA A 215 10.92 -10.07 -8.78
N GLY A 216 10.55 -11.35 -8.89
CA GLY A 216 11.37 -12.46 -8.37
C GLY A 216 11.28 -12.65 -6.86
N ILE A 217 10.23 -12.12 -6.23
CA ILE A 217 9.97 -12.23 -4.78
C ILE A 217 8.66 -12.99 -4.50
N ALA A 218 8.34 -13.97 -5.36
CA ALA A 218 7.24 -14.88 -5.11
C ALA A 218 7.49 -15.69 -3.82
N GLU A 219 6.41 -16.09 -3.14
CA GLU A 219 6.49 -16.92 -1.93
C GLU A 219 7.38 -18.16 -2.12
N ALA A 220 7.28 -18.83 -3.27
CA ALA A 220 8.05 -20.03 -3.58
C ALA A 220 9.56 -19.78 -3.74
N GLU A 221 9.98 -18.54 -4.03
CA GLU A 221 11.38 -18.13 -4.19
C GLU A 221 12.05 -17.82 -2.83
N LEU A 222 11.27 -17.68 -1.76
CA LEU A 222 11.78 -17.36 -0.43
C LEU A 222 11.93 -18.60 0.45
N SER A 223 13.06 -18.66 1.14
CA SER A 223 13.36 -19.71 2.13
C SER A 223 12.55 -19.53 3.41
N LEU A 224 12.25 -20.65 4.06
CA LEU A 224 11.72 -20.63 5.43
C LEU A 224 12.78 -20.09 6.40
N ASP A 225 12.33 -19.35 7.41
CA ASP A 225 13.19 -18.82 8.48
C ASP A 225 13.79 -19.90 9.37
N PHE A 226 13.06 -21.00 9.56
CA PHE A 226 13.45 -22.16 10.36
C PHE A 226 12.94 -23.47 9.74
N PRO A 227 13.48 -24.64 10.14
CA PRO A 227 13.11 -25.94 9.60
C PRO A 227 11.61 -26.26 9.72
N LEU A 228 11.13 -27.18 8.87
CA LEU A 228 9.82 -27.80 9.07
C LEU A 228 9.85 -28.70 10.30
N HIS A 229 8.74 -28.83 11.02
CA HIS A 229 8.71 -29.74 12.18
C HIS A 229 9.08 -31.18 11.80
N SER A 230 8.85 -31.58 10.54
CA SER A 230 9.10 -32.92 10.03
C SER A 230 10.58 -33.20 9.78
N SER A 231 11.41 -32.15 9.70
CA SER A 231 12.87 -32.27 9.58
C SER A 231 13.58 -32.13 10.93
N ILE A 232 12.84 -32.00 12.04
CA ILE A 232 13.40 -31.93 13.39
C ILE A 232 13.46 -33.35 13.94
N ASP A 233 14.67 -33.84 14.20
CA ASP A 233 14.88 -35.12 14.86
C ASP A 233 14.33 -35.06 16.30
N LYS A 234 13.71 -36.16 16.76
CA LYS A 234 13.07 -36.19 18.08
C LYS A 234 14.06 -36.30 19.23
N GLU A 235 15.18 -37.00 19.01
CA GLU A 235 16.19 -37.27 20.03
C GLU A 235 17.25 -36.15 20.04
N HIS A 236 17.51 -35.56 18.86
CA HIS A 236 18.52 -34.53 18.64
C HIS A 236 17.96 -33.31 17.86
N PRO A 237 16.96 -32.59 18.40
CA PRO A 237 16.32 -31.47 17.70
C PRO A 237 17.28 -30.33 17.36
N GLU A 238 18.32 -30.12 18.16
CA GLU A 238 19.34 -29.07 17.98
C GLU A 238 20.08 -29.15 16.63
N ILE A 239 20.20 -30.36 16.05
CA ILE A 239 20.88 -30.57 14.76
C ILE A 239 20.19 -29.76 13.66
N ALA A 240 18.86 -29.67 13.69
CA ALA A 240 18.09 -28.92 12.70
C ALA A 240 18.28 -27.39 12.80
N PHE A 241 18.79 -26.89 13.93
CA PHE A 241 18.97 -25.45 14.20
C PHE A 241 20.43 -25.00 14.21
N SER A 242 21.37 -25.89 13.87
CA SER A 242 22.81 -25.64 13.95
C SER A 242 23.43 -24.99 12.70
N THR A 243 22.61 -24.73 11.66
CA THR A 243 22.97 -24.04 10.40
C THR A 243 22.35 -22.66 10.33
#